data_AF-A0A0F5YBJ2-F1
#
_entry.id   AF-A0A0F5YBJ2-F1
#
_cell.length_a   1.000
_cell.length_b   1.000
_cell.length_c   1.000
_cell.angle_alpha   90.00
_cell.angle_beta   90.00
_cell.angle_gamma   90.00
#
_symmetry.space_group_name_H-M   'P 1'
#
loop_
_entity.id
_entity.type
_entity.pdbx_description
1 polymer ?
#
loop_
_entity_poly.entity_id
_entity_poly.type
_entity_poly.pdbx_seq_one_letter_code
_entity_poly.pdbx_strand_id
1 'polypeptide(L)' 'MSTYSAVLTQVLRLTPDEQLRLISELLVYVRHRFQPKPKRSILELEGLGEEIWHGIDAQEYVNHERNSWNG' A
#
# COMPACT_ATOMS: atom_id res chain seq x y z
N MET A 1 -20.33 14.45 -23.69
CA MET A 1 -20.84 13.31 -22.88
C MET A 1 -19.64 12.61 -22.28
N SER A 2 -19.65 12.29 -20.98
CA SER A 2 -18.53 11.59 -20.34
C SER A 2 -18.39 10.18 -20.92
N THR A 3 -17.16 9.72 -21.15
CA THR A 3 -16.87 8.35 -21.61
C THR A 3 -17.55 7.31 -20.72
N TYR A 4 -17.67 7.60 -19.42
CA TYR A 4 -18.38 6.78 -18.45
C TYR A 4 -19.85 6.56 -18.79
N SER A 5 -20.59 7.62 -19.12
CA SER A 5 -22.03 7.51 -19.41
C SER A 5 -22.31 6.74 -20.70
N ALA A 6 -21.40 6.84 -21.68
CA ALA A 6 -21.48 6.07 -22.92
C ALA A 6 -21.28 4.57 -22.68
N VAL A 7 -20.31 4.19 -21.85
CA VAL A 7 -20.06 2.79 -21.48
C VAL A 7 -21.23 2.24 -20.67
N LEU A 8 -21.74 2.98 -19.69
CA LEU A 8 -22.90 2.55 -18.90
C LEU A 8 -24.12 2.25 -19.78
N THR A 9 -24.38 3.11 -20.77
CA THR A 9 -25.49 2.92 -21.72
C THR A 9 -25.31 1.66 -22.57
N GLN A 10 -24.08 1.30 -22.93
CA GLN A 10 -23.79 0.08 -23.69
C GLN A 10 -23.98 -1.18 -22.83
N VAL A 11 -23.52 -1.15 -21.59
CA VAL A 11 -23.68 -2.27 -20.65
C VAL A 11 -25.16 -2.56 -20.37
N LEU A 12 -25.97 -1.53 -20.21
CA LEU A 12 -27.41 -1.68 -19.96
C LEU A 12 -28.20 -2.25 -21.16
N ARG A 13 -27.61 -2.29 -22.37
CA ARG A 13 -28.21 -2.92 -23.55
C ARG A 13 -27.92 -4.41 -23.67
N LEU A 14 -26.99 -4.94 -22.87
CA LEU A 14 -26.64 -6.35 -22.85
C LEU A 14 -27.74 -7.18 -22.16
N THR A 15 -27.78 -8.47 -22.45
CA THR A 15 -28.65 -9.42 -21.73
C THR A 15 -28.22 -9.54 -20.26
N PRO A 16 -29.11 -9.97 -19.34
CA PRO A 16 -28.75 -10.14 -17.93
C PRO A 16 -27.53 -11.05 -17.70
N ASP A 17 -27.39 -12.13 -18.47
CA ASP A 17 -26.25 -13.05 -18.39
C ASP A 17 -24.92 -12.38 -18.81
N GLU A 18 -24.95 -11.60 -19.88
CA GLU A 18 -23.79 -10.83 -20.35
C GLU A 18 -23.40 -9.73 -19.37
N GLN A 19 -24.37 -9.06 -18.75
CA GLN A 19 -24.12 -8.08 -17.70
C GLN A 19 -23.40 -8.72 -16.50
N LEU A 20 -23.89 -9.87 -16.03
CA LEU A 20 -23.28 -10.60 -14.91
C LEU A 20 -21.86 -11.10 -15.24
N ARG A 21 -21.65 -11.58 -16.47
CA ARG A 21 -20.32 -11.96 -16.96
C ARG A 21 -19.37 -10.77 -16.97
N LEU A 22 -19.80 -9.63 -17.51
CA LEU A 22 -18.99 -8.42 -17.58
C LEU A 22 -18.63 -7.89 -16.19
N ILE A 23 -19.57 -7.89 -15.25
CA ILE A 23 -19.31 -7.51 -13.86
C ILE A 23 -18.21 -8.41 -13.25
N SER A 24 -18.30 -9.72 -13.48
CA SER A 24 -17.33 -10.68 -12.96
C SER A 24 -15.93 -10.44 -13.53
N GLU A 25 -15.81 -10.24 -14.84
CA GLU A 25 -14.54 -9.96 -15.51
C GLU A 25 -13.94 -8.61 -15.04
N LEU A 26 -14.77 -7.57 -14.91
CA LEU A 26 -14.34 -6.26 -14.40
C LEU A 26 -13.88 -6.33 -12.94
N LEU A 27 -14.57 -7.09 -12.09
CA LEU A 27 -14.16 -7.28 -10.69
C LEU A 27 -12.80 -7.96 -10.58
N VAL A 28 -12.55 -8.99 -11.38
CA VAL A 28 -11.24 -9.66 -11.44
C VAL A 28 -10.16 -8.69 -11.89
N TYR A 29 -10.42 -7.92 -12.96
CA TYR A 29 -9.47 -6.96 -13.50
C TYR A 29 -9.13 -5.83 -12.51
N VAL A 30 -10.15 -5.28 -11.84
CA VAL A 30 -9.98 -4.24 -10.82
C VAL A 30 -9.20 -4.79 -9.63
N ARG A 31 -9.52 -5.99 -9.12
CA ARG A 31 -8.78 -6.61 -8.01
C ARG A 31 -7.31 -6.87 -8.35
N HIS A 32 -6.99 -7.31 -9.57
CA HIS A 32 -5.60 -7.49 -9.98
C HIS A 32 -4.83 -6.17 -10.06
N ARG A 33 -5.49 -5.09 -10.53
CA ARG A 33 -4.88 -3.76 -10.62
C ARG A 33 -4.69 -3.12 -9.24
N PHE A 34 -5.59 -3.42 -8.31
CA PHE A 34 -5.49 -3.04 -6.90
C PHE A 34 -4.99 -4.24 -6.09
N GLN A 35 -3.74 -4.67 -6.29
CA GLN A 35 -3.08 -5.40 -5.21
C GLN A 35 -2.90 -4.40 -4.06
N PRO A 36 -3.62 -4.53 -2.93
CA PRO A 36 -3.35 -3.68 -1.80
C PRO A 36 -1.88 -3.91 -1.45
N LYS A 37 -1.08 -2.83 -1.41
CA LYS A 37 0.25 -2.93 -0.82
C LYS A 37 0.07 -3.65 0.52
N PRO A 38 0.85 -4.71 0.82
CA PRO A 38 0.73 -5.37 2.10
C PRO A 38 0.80 -4.30 3.18
N LYS A 39 -0.14 -4.33 4.13
CA LYS A 39 -0.12 -3.42 5.27
C LYS A 39 1.16 -3.76 6.02
N ARG A 40 2.20 -2.94 5.82
CA ARG A 40 3.48 -3.16 6.50
C ARG A 40 3.28 -2.96 7.99
N SER A 41 3.74 -3.92 8.77
CA SER A 41 3.78 -3.78 10.23
C SER A 41 5.06 -3.07 10.63
N ILE A 42 5.00 -2.18 11.62
CA ILE A 42 6.22 -1.61 12.23
C ILE A 42 7.08 -2.73 12.85
N LEU A 43 6.47 -3.86 13.22
CA LEU A 43 7.17 -5.06 13.70
C LEU A 43 8.10 -5.69 12.65
N GLU A 44 7.95 -5.36 11.36
CA GLU A 44 8.91 -5.77 10.32
C GLU A 44 10.30 -5.14 10.53
N LEU A 45 10.41 -4.11 11.37
CA LEU A 45 11.66 -3.43 11.70
C LEU A 45 12.31 -3.95 13.01
N GLU A 46 11.64 -4.85 13.73
CA GLU A 46 12.14 -5.42 14.98
C GLU A 46 13.43 -6.22 14.71
N GLY A 47 14.46 -6.01 15.54
CA GLY A 47 15.73 -6.73 15.43
C GLY A 47 16.69 -6.22 14.34
N LEU A 48 16.22 -5.43 13.35
CA LEU A 48 17.09 -4.91 12.28
C LEU A 48 18.23 -3.99 12.79
N GLY A 49 18.08 -3.43 13.98
CA GLY A 49 19.07 -2.56 14.59
C GLY A 49 20.16 -3.28 15.40
N GLU A 50 19.99 -4.55 15.77
CA GLU A 50 20.85 -5.21 16.76
C GLU A 50 22.34 -5.18 16.36
N GLU A 51 22.65 -5.54 15.12
CA GLU A 51 24.02 -5.54 14.59
C GLU A 51 24.58 -4.11 14.45
N ILE A 52 23.72 -3.13 14.15
CA ILE A 52 24.11 -1.72 13.99
C ILE A 52 24.45 -1.08 15.34
N TRP A 53 23.69 -1.43 16.38
CA TRP A 53 23.87 -0.92 17.74
C TRP A 53 24.85 -1.75 18.56
N HIS A 54 25.42 -2.83 18.00
CA HIS A 54 26.34 -3.70 18.71
C HIS A 54 27.63 -2.97 19.09
N GLY A 55 27.93 -2.93 20.40
CA GLY A 55 29.12 -2.27 20.93
C GLY A 55 29.01 -0.74 21.04
N ILE A 56 27.85 -0.16 20.71
CA ILE A 56 27.58 1.27 20.94
C ILE A 56 27.00 1.44 22.35
N ASP A 57 27.63 2.26 23.17
CA ASP A 57 27.05 2.67 24.44
C ASP A 57 25.88 3.64 24.19
N ALA A 58 24.67 3.21 24.58
CA ALA A 58 23.45 3.97 24.33
C ALA A 58 23.46 5.34 25.02
N GLN A 59 24.07 5.44 26.20
CA GLN A 59 24.10 6.69 26.97
C GLN A 59 25.11 7.67 26.40
N GLU A 60 26.27 7.18 25.96
CA GLU A 60 27.30 7.97 25.27
C GLU A 60 26.77 8.51 23.94
N TYR A 61 26.12 7.67 23.14
CA TYR A 61 25.51 8.07 21.87
C TYR A 61 24.49 9.21 22.08
N VAL A 62 23.58 9.06 23.04
CA VAL A 62 22.58 10.08 23.35
C VAL A 62 23.22 11.38 23.85
N ASN A 63 24.29 11.30 24.65
CA ASN A 63 25.01 12.47 25.13
C ASN A 63 25.71 13.20 23.97
N HIS A 64 26.33 12.47 23.04
CA HIS A 64 26.94 13.03 21.83
C HIS A 64 25.90 13.76 20.97
N GLU A 65 24.76 13.12 20.70
CA GLU A 65 23.65 13.75 19.96
C GLU A 65 23.18 15.04 20.66
N ARG A 66 22.91 15.00 21.97
CA ARG A 66 22.50 16.19 22.74
C ARG A 66 23.53 17.32 22.67
N ASN A 67 24.81 16.99 22.79
CA ASN A 67 25.88 17.98 22.70
C ASN A 67 26.00 18.57 21.29
N SER A 68 25.72 17.79 20.25
CA SER A 68 25.73 18.28 18.86
C SER A 68 24.53 19.18 18.50
N TRP A 69 23.45 19.12 19.28
CA TRP A 69 22.27 19.98 19.13
C TRP A 69 22.29 21.21 20.05
N ASN A 70 23.19 21.21 21.03
CA ASN A 70 23.53 22.42 21.79
C ASN A 70 24.45 23.26 20.90
N GLY A 71 23.83 24.13 20.08
CA GLY A 71 24.50 25.00 19.12
C GLY A 71 25.57 25.93 19.69
#